data_AF-I1CDZ1-F1
#
_entry.id   AF-I1CDZ1-F1
#
_cell.length_a   1.000
_cell.length_b   1.000
_cell.length_c   1.000
_cell.angle_alpha   90.00
_cell.angle_beta   90.00
_cell.angle_gamma   90.00
#
_symmetry.space_group_name_H-M   'P 1'
#
loop_
_entity.id
_entity.type
_entity.pdbx_description
1 polymer ?
#
loop_
_entity_poly.entity_id
_entity_poly.type
_entity_poly.pdbx_seq_one_letter_code
_entity_poly.pdbx_strand_id
1 'polypeptide(L)'
;MWNKLPKPELCLEHLEPEDQALFLYHYNYNSSIEKIYELPPHNKNQDKQTRYLGDKGLIVSMSYQPKKTIISKSNTPSITSLPLSSRGYPTSRAITTSSTSPSVNIKWIRVTLDWIISGLRPSIPTNQIYESSFLQLNQVLAKEGYFKYDPLSEPVLDHIIRQQDHDCLTQELPQTLLDYIHSHTHECHTRLSRLQHMLEGAGVDAQVLWKYTFAKAFVVGSGSLLGEEGIVRRIQDCEEEWRQKKLSFVRKLKGFPL
;
A
#
# COMPACT_ATOMS: atom_id res chain seq x y z
N MET A 1 -27.87 -17.08 3.43
CA MET A 1 -28.89 -16.09 3.01
C MET A 1 -28.47 -14.73 3.55
N TRP A 2 -27.84 -13.89 2.73
CA TRP A 2 -27.66 -12.47 3.07
C TRP A 2 -28.65 -11.71 2.21
N ASN A 3 -29.73 -11.26 2.81
CA ASN A 3 -30.70 -10.41 2.15
C ASN A 3 -29.96 -9.16 1.67
N LYS A 4 -29.88 -8.98 0.34
CA LYS A 4 -29.55 -7.68 -0.24
C LYS A 4 -30.65 -6.73 0.23
N LEU A 5 -30.39 -6.01 1.32
CA LEU A 5 -31.14 -4.79 1.61
C LEU A 5 -31.03 -3.93 0.34
N PRO A 6 -32.15 -3.48 -0.24
CA PRO A 6 -32.10 -2.62 -1.41
C PRO A 6 -31.24 -1.42 -1.02
N LYS A 7 -30.14 -1.20 -1.76
CA LYS A 7 -29.46 0.09 -1.67
C LYS A 7 -30.54 1.12 -2.02
N PRO A 8 -30.83 2.12 -1.17
CA PRO A 8 -31.74 3.17 -1.57
C PRO A 8 -31.20 3.73 -2.89
N GLU A 9 -32.00 3.63 -3.95
CA GLU A 9 -31.66 4.25 -5.23
C GLU A 9 -31.64 5.76 -4.98
N LEU A 10 -30.43 6.28 -4.76
CA LEU A 10 -30.23 7.71 -4.63
C LEU A 10 -30.56 8.33 -5.98
N CYS A 11 -31.67 9.05 -6.06
CA CYS A 11 -32.07 9.77 -7.27
C CYS A 11 -31.14 10.98 -7.46
N LEU A 12 -30.08 10.79 -8.24
CA LEU A 12 -29.05 11.81 -8.50
C LEU A 12 -29.40 12.74 -9.68
N GLU A 13 -30.50 12.49 -10.40
CA GLU A 13 -30.90 13.20 -11.63
C GLU A 13 -31.07 14.71 -11.44
N HIS A 14 -31.28 15.16 -10.19
CA HIS A 14 -31.49 16.56 -9.82
C HIS A 14 -30.20 17.34 -9.54
N LEU A 15 -29.05 16.66 -9.53
CA LEU A 15 -27.75 17.30 -9.40
C LEU A 15 -27.20 17.63 -10.79
N GLU A 16 -26.45 18.72 -10.90
CA GLU A 16 -25.68 19.01 -12.11
C GLU A 16 -24.71 17.84 -12.38
N PRO A 17 -24.37 17.55 -13.66
CA PRO A 17 -23.49 16.42 -13.99
C PRO A 17 -22.16 16.41 -13.22
N GLU A 18 -21.58 17.59 -12.97
CA GLU A 18 -20.35 17.74 -12.17
C GLU A 18 -20.56 17.36 -10.70
N ASP A 19 -21.69 17.77 -10.12
CA ASP A 19 -22.08 17.44 -8.76
C ASP A 19 -22.41 15.95 -8.61
N GLN A 20 -23.05 15.34 -9.63
CA GLN A 20 -23.28 13.89 -9.68
C GLN A 20 -21.95 13.13 -9.68
N ALA A 21 -21.01 13.54 -10.53
CA ALA A 21 -19.70 12.91 -10.63
C ALA A 21 -18.94 13.03 -9.30
N LEU A 22 -18.92 14.21 -8.68
CA LEU A 22 -18.30 14.43 -7.38
C LEU A 22 -18.96 13.57 -6.29
N PHE A 23 -20.29 13.53 -6.25
CA PHE A 23 -21.01 12.72 -5.28
C PHE A 23 -20.68 11.23 -5.43
N LEU A 24 -20.76 10.69 -6.65
CA LEU A 24 -20.46 9.28 -6.93
C LEU A 24 -19.01 8.94 -6.60
N TYR A 25 -18.08 9.86 -6.89
CA TYR A 25 -16.66 9.70 -6.60
C TYR A 25 -16.38 9.57 -5.10
N HIS A 26 -17.01 10.41 -4.26
CA HIS A 26 -16.83 10.33 -2.80
C HIS A 26 -17.67 9.25 -2.13
N TYR A 27 -18.90 9.00 -2.63
CA TYR A 27 -19.86 8.10 -1.98
C TYR A 27 -19.58 6.62 -2.25
N ASN A 28 -19.14 6.27 -3.46
CA ASN A 28 -18.85 4.88 -3.81
C ASN A 28 -17.44 4.43 -3.42
N TYR A 29 -16.62 5.35 -2.92
CA TYR A 29 -15.25 5.05 -2.55
C TYR A 29 -15.18 4.05 -1.40
N ASN A 30 -14.36 3.02 -1.58
CA ASN A 30 -14.04 2.05 -0.53
C ASN A 30 -12.54 1.88 -0.40
N SER A 31 -11.99 2.44 0.68
CA SER A 31 -10.56 2.37 0.97
C SER A 31 -10.05 0.94 1.06
N SER A 32 -10.86 -0.04 1.48
CA SER A 32 -10.43 -1.43 1.67
C SER A 32 -10.28 -2.20 0.36
N ILE A 33 -10.92 -1.74 -0.72
CA ILE A 33 -10.85 -2.36 -2.04
C ILE A 33 -9.76 -1.70 -2.90
N GLU A 34 -9.50 -0.40 -2.69
CA GLU A 34 -8.65 0.39 -3.57
C GLU A 34 -7.18 0.55 -3.10
N LYS A 35 -6.76 -0.10 -2.01
CA LYS A 35 -5.38 0.04 -1.48
C LYS A 35 -4.35 -0.49 -2.47
N ILE A 36 -3.25 0.25 -2.64
CA ILE A 36 -2.14 -0.13 -3.53
C ILE A 36 -0.83 -0.07 -2.74
N TYR A 37 -0.11 -1.18 -2.66
CA TYR A 37 1.14 -1.24 -1.92
C TYR A 37 2.34 -1.24 -2.86
N GLU A 38 3.39 -0.51 -2.47
CA GLU A 38 4.71 -0.68 -3.06
C GLU A 38 5.27 -2.04 -2.63
N LEU A 39 5.73 -2.85 -3.58
CA LEU A 39 6.35 -4.13 -3.26
C LEU A 39 7.78 -3.88 -2.75
N PRO A 40 8.27 -4.58 -1.70
CA PRO A 40 9.64 -4.46 -1.23
C PRO A 40 10.60 -4.86 -2.35
N PRO A 41 11.79 -4.24 -2.43
CA PRO A 41 12.71 -4.47 -3.54
C PRO A 41 13.09 -5.95 -3.67
N HIS A 42 13.15 -6.44 -4.91
CA HIS A 42 13.59 -7.81 -5.20
C HIS A 42 15.11 -7.90 -5.09
N ASN A 43 15.60 -8.52 -4.01
CA ASN A 43 17.02 -8.78 -3.81
C ASN A 43 17.39 -10.18 -4.33
N LYS A 44 18.15 -10.23 -5.43
CA LYS A 44 18.61 -11.48 -6.07
C LYS A 44 19.43 -12.38 -5.13
N ASN A 45 20.01 -11.81 -4.07
CA ASN A 45 20.82 -12.56 -3.11
C ASN A 45 19.97 -13.21 -1.99
N GLN A 46 18.66 -12.96 -1.97
CA GLN A 46 17.73 -13.36 -0.90
C GLN A 46 16.45 -14.03 -1.45
N ASP A 47 16.57 -14.79 -2.55
CA ASP A 47 15.48 -15.43 -3.30
C ASP A 47 14.58 -16.42 -2.49
N LYS A 48 14.80 -16.58 -1.18
CA LYS A 48 13.94 -17.37 -0.28
C LYS A 48 13.44 -16.60 0.95
N GLN A 49 13.81 -15.33 1.11
CA GLN A 49 13.41 -14.56 2.28
C GLN A 49 11.92 -14.23 2.22
N THR A 50 11.19 -14.55 3.29
CA THR A 50 9.82 -14.06 3.47
C THR A 50 9.87 -12.55 3.65
N ARG A 51 9.03 -11.85 2.90
CA ARG A 51 8.85 -10.40 2.95
C ARG A 51 7.44 -10.12 3.45
N TYR A 52 7.30 -9.05 4.21
CA TYR A 52 6.01 -8.64 4.76
C TYR A 52 5.59 -7.28 4.20
N LEU A 53 4.29 -7.16 3.97
CA LEU A 53 3.61 -5.92 3.66
C LEU A 53 2.42 -5.80 4.61
N GLY A 54 2.16 -4.61 5.13
CA GLY A 54 1.07 -4.44 6.08
C GLY A 54 0.48 -3.04 6.10
N ASP A 55 -0.72 -2.99 6.65
CA ASP A 55 -1.47 -1.80 7.05
C ASP A 55 -2.24 -2.13 8.35
N LYS A 56 -2.92 -1.16 8.95
CA LYS A 56 -3.66 -1.32 10.21
C LYS A 56 -4.49 -2.62 10.23
N GLY A 57 -5.27 -2.92 9.19
CA GLY A 57 -6.16 -4.10 9.18
C GLY A 57 -5.68 -5.35 8.42
N LEU A 58 -4.48 -5.33 7.82
CA LEU A 58 -4.05 -6.33 6.83
C LEU A 58 -2.54 -6.56 6.93
N ILE A 59 -2.10 -7.82 6.94
CA ILE A 59 -0.70 -8.21 6.72
C ILE A 59 -0.65 -9.30 5.64
N VAL A 60 0.26 -9.13 4.70
CA VAL A 60 0.55 -10.06 3.61
C VAL A 60 1.98 -10.57 3.76
N SER A 61 2.13 -11.89 3.77
CA SER A 61 3.42 -12.58 3.69
C SER A 61 3.64 -13.08 2.28
N MET A 62 4.79 -12.75 1.72
CA MET A 62 5.14 -13.12 0.36
C MET A 62 6.61 -13.46 0.20
N SER A 63 6.96 -14.01 -0.95
CA SER A 63 8.35 -14.23 -1.37
C SER A 63 8.44 -14.12 -2.88
N TYR A 64 9.59 -13.65 -3.37
CA TYR A 64 9.90 -13.70 -4.78
C TYR A 64 10.31 -15.12 -5.17
N GLN A 65 9.81 -15.63 -6.28
CA GLN A 65 10.30 -16.90 -6.80
C GLN A 65 11.64 -16.68 -7.52
N PRO A 66 12.65 -17.54 -7.27
CA PRO A 66 13.90 -17.48 -8.01
C PRO A 66 13.62 -17.68 -9.50
N LYS A 67 14.24 -16.85 -10.34
CA LYS A 67 14.17 -17.04 -11.79
C LYS A 67 14.75 -18.41 -12.13
N LYS A 68 13.92 -19.33 -12.61
CA LYS A 68 14.43 -20.48 -13.36
C LYS A 68 14.98 -19.93 -14.67
N THR A 69 16.29 -19.77 -14.77
CA THR A 69 16.95 -19.49 -16.04
C THR A 69 16.68 -20.68 -16.95
N ILE A 70 15.62 -20.62 -17.75
CA ILE A 70 15.47 -21.51 -18.89
C ILE A 70 16.53 -21.01 -19.85
N ILE A 71 17.71 -21.66 -19.82
CA ILE A 71 18.68 -21.56 -20.89
C ILE A 71 18.01 -22.24 -22.07
N SER A 72 17.21 -21.50 -22.82
CA SER A 72 16.88 -21.87 -24.18
C SER A 72 18.22 -21.82 -24.91
N LYS A 73 18.89 -22.98 -25.01
CA LYS A 73 19.96 -23.20 -25.96
C LYS A 73 19.35 -22.98 -27.34
N SER A 74 19.39 -21.75 -27.83
CA SER A 74 19.17 -21.49 -29.24
C SER A 74 20.35 -22.13 -29.95
N ASN A 75 20.17 -23.34 -30.45
CA ASN A 75 21.04 -23.93 -31.45
C ASN A 75 20.90 -23.09 -32.73
N THR A 76 21.53 -21.92 -32.76
CA THR A 76 21.77 -21.19 -34.01
C THR A 76 23.03 -21.77 -34.63
N PRO A 77 22.96 -22.37 -35.84
CA PRO A 77 24.16 -22.81 -36.54
C PRO A 77 25.03 -21.60 -36.84
N SER A 78 26.31 -21.70 -36.47
CA SER A 78 27.37 -20.76 -36.79
C SER A 78 27.52 -20.66 -38.32
N ILE A 79 27.06 -19.56 -38.91
CA ILE A 79 27.42 -19.22 -40.29
C ILE A 79 28.68 -18.38 -40.22
N THR A 80 29.78 -19.01 -40.62
CA THR A 80 31.11 -18.44 -40.76
C THR A 80 31.14 -17.46 -41.96
N SER A 81 31.76 -16.31 -41.72
CA SER A 81 32.42 -15.39 -42.69
C SER A 81 31.59 -14.63 -43.74
N LEU A 82 31.71 -13.30 -43.72
CA LEU A 82 32.06 -12.44 -44.87
C LEU A 82 32.67 -11.11 -44.33
N PRO A 83 33.63 -10.47 -45.03
CA PRO A 83 34.51 -9.44 -44.49
C PRO A 83 33.92 -8.02 -44.51
N LEU A 84 34.40 -7.23 -43.53
CA LEU A 84 34.14 -5.82 -43.27
C LEU A 84 34.25 -4.90 -44.50
N SER A 85 33.25 -4.03 -44.68
CA SER A 85 33.49 -2.66 -45.15
C SER A 85 32.78 -1.67 -44.23
N SER A 86 33.44 -0.54 -44.04
CA SER A 86 33.47 0.26 -42.83
C SER A 86 32.55 1.47 -42.91
N ARG A 87 31.52 1.51 -42.05
CA ARG A 87 30.91 2.72 -41.46
C ARG A 87 29.92 2.27 -40.38
N GLY A 88 30.46 1.98 -39.20
CA GLY A 88 29.69 1.51 -38.05
C GLY A 88 28.95 2.66 -37.36
N TYR A 89 27.63 2.71 -37.54
CA TYR A 89 26.76 3.17 -36.46
C TYR A 89 26.80 2.09 -35.37
N PRO A 90 26.89 2.43 -34.07
CA PRO A 90 26.72 1.44 -33.03
C PRO A 90 25.21 1.12 -32.95
N THR A 91 24.71 0.29 -33.88
CA THR A 91 23.53 -0.51 -33.60
C THR A 91 23.97 -1.57 -32.59
N SER A 92 24.01 -1.16 -31.32
CA SER A 92 23.92 -2.11 -30.22
C SER A 92 22.66 -2.91 -30.48
N ARG A 93 22.81 -4.10 -31.06
CA ARG A 93 21.85 -5.18 -30.88
C ARG A 93 21.83 -5.41 -29.39
N ALA A 94 20.93 -4.70 -28.71
CA ALA A 94 20.54 -5.02 -27.37
C ALA A 94 20.15 -6.50 -27.45
N ILE A 95 20.99 -7.35 -26.87
CA ILE A 95 20.54 -8.62 -26.35
C ILE A 95 19.50 -8.18 -25.32
N THR A 96 18.25 -8.08 -25.74
CA THR A 96 17.12 -8.00 -24.84
C THR A 96 17.13 -9.35 -24.15
N THR A 97 17.94 -9.46 -23.10
CA THR A 97 17.59 -10.34 -22.00
C THR A 97 16.22 -9.83 -21.60
N SER A 98 15.17 -10.51 -22.06
CA SER A 98 13.83 -10.27 -21.60
C SER A 98 13.89 -10.59 -20.12
N SER A 99 14.17 -9.56 -19.32
CA SER A 99 14.16 -9.67 -17.88
C SER A 99 12.71 -9.90 -17.52
N THR A 100 12.29 -11.16 -17.53
CA THR A 100 10.97 -11.56 -17.08
C THR A 100 10.78 -10.98 -15.68
N SER A 101 9.67 -10.27 -15.47
CA SER A 101 9.35 -9.70 -14.16
C SER A 101 9.40 -10.82 -13.11
N PRO A 102 9.98 -10.59 -11.92
CA PRO A 102 10.02 -11.61 -10.89
C PRO A 102 8.59 -12.02 -10.52
N SER A 103 8.32 -13.32 -10.41
CA SER A 103 7.02 -13.79 -9.93
C SER A 103 6.95 -13.68 -8.40
N VAL A 104 5.84 -13.16 -7.91
CA VAL A 104 5.56 -13.03 -6.48
C VAL A 104 4.69 -14.21 -6.05
N ASN A 105 5.09 -14.89 -4.99
CA ASN A 105 4.29 -15.91 -4.32
C ASN A 105 3.74 -15.34 -3.01
N ILE A 106 2.41 -15.22 -2.91
CA ILE A 106 1.72 -14.87 -1.67
C ILE A 106 1.59 -16.15 -0.84
N LYS A 107 2.27 -16.20 0.32
CA LYS A 107 2.25 -17.36 1.20
C LYS A 107 0.96 -17.41 2.02
N TRP A 108 0.60 -16.26 2.60
CA TRP A 108 -0.62 -16.11 3.39
C TRP A 108 -1.02 -14.65 3.51
N ILE A 109 -2.28 -14.43 3.89
CA ILE A 109 -2.85 -13.12 4.20
C ILE A 109 -3.55 -13.22 5.57
N ARG A 110 -3.25 -12.29 6.49
CA ARG A 110 -3.93 -12.16 7.78
C ARG A 110 -4.65 -10.82 7.81
N VAL A 111 -5.93 -10.83 8.21
CA VAL A 111 -6.81 -9.65 8.20
C VAL A 111 -7.68 -9.61 9.45
N THR A 112 -8.09 -8.40 9.84
CA THR A 112 -9.14 -8.23 10.85
C THR A 112 -10.52 -8.46 10.23
N LEU A 113 -11.49 -8.87 11.05
CA LEU A 113 -12.87 -8.99 10.58
C LEU A 113 -13.41 -7.63 10.12
N ASP A 114 -13.07 -6.55 10.83
CA ASP A 114 -13.47 -5.20 10.46
C ASP A 114 -12.96 -4.80 9.07
N TRP A 115 -11.76 -5.24 8.68
CA TRP A 115 -11.22 -5.03 7.34
C TRP A 115 -12.01 -5.77 6.25
N ILE A 116 -12.52 -6.97 6.55
CA ILE A 116 -13.37 -7.70 5.61
C ILE A 116 -14.72 -7.00 5.47
N ILE A 117 -15.32 -6.59 6.59
CA ILE A 117 -16.63 -5.95 6.58
C ILE A 117 -16.52 -4.54 5.98
N SER A 118 -15.41 -3.82 6.16
CA SER A 118 -15.19 -2.51 5.54
C SER A 118 -15.17 -2.60 4.01
N GLY A 119 -14.72 -3.72 3.44
CA GLY A 119 -14.88 -4.03 2.02
C GLY A 119 -16.34 -4.07 1.53
N LEU A 120 -17.30 -4.35 2.42
CA LEU A 120 -18.73 -4.32 2.11
C LEU A 120 -19.42 -3.02 2.56
N ARG A 121 -18.90 -2.41 3.63
CA ARG A 121 -19.44 -1.20 4.28
C ARG A 121 -18.30 -0.23 4.58
N PRO A 122 -18.01 0.72 3.68
CA PRO A 122 -16.86 1.64 3.82
C PRO A 122 -16.86 2.48 5.11
N SER A 123 -18.01 2.62 5.78
CA SER A 123 -18.14 3.39 7.03
C SER A 123 -17.55 2.69 8.26
N ILE A 124 -17.18 1.42 8.17
CA ILE A 124 -16.63 0.66 9.30
C ILE A 124 -15.11 0.90 9.35
N PRO A 125 -14.58 1.44 10.46
CA PRO A 125 -13.15 1.66 10.61
C PRO A 125 -12.42 0.31 10.76
N THR A 126 -11.23 0.22 10.18
CA THR A 126 -10.38 -0.98 10.32
C THR A 126 -9.52 -0.86 11.57
N ASN A 127 -9.63 -1.84 12.47
CA ASN A 127 -8.80 -1.93 13.67
C ASN A 127 -7.40 -2.48 13.38
N GLN A 128 -6.46 -2.21 14.30
CA GLN A 128 -5.08 -2.67 14.21
C GLN A 128 -5.00 -4.19 14.40
N ILE A 129 -4.45 -4.89 13.41
CA ILE A 129 -4.08 -6.30 13.51
C ILE A 129 -2.92 -6.42 14.49
N TYR A 130 -2.96 -7.44 15.35
CA TYR A 130 -1.96 -7.65 16.43
C TYR A 130 -1.85 -6.51 17.44
N GLU A 131 -2.95 -5.86 17.78
CA GLU A 131 -2.97 -4.78 18.79
C GLU A 131 -2.20 -5.14 20.07
N SER A 132 -2.43 -6.34 20.62
CA SER A 132 -1.72 -6.81 21.83
C SER A 132 -0.21 -6.93 21.64
N SER A 133 0.26 -7.42 20.48
CA SER A 133 1.69 -7.54 20.18
C SER A 133 2.35 -6.18 19.99
N PHE A 134 1.67 -5.25 19.31
CA PHE A 134 2.13 -3.87 19.18
C PHE A 134 2.21 -3.16 20.54
N LEU A 135 1.22 -3.37 21.42
CA LEU A 135 1.24 -2.84 22.78
C LEU A 135 2.41 -3.40 23.60
N GLN A 136 2.68 -4.70 23.50
CA GLN A 136 3.83 -5.31 24.16
C GLN A 136 5.15 -4.76 23.61
N LEU A 137 5.29 -4.67 22.29
CA LEU A 137 6.47 -4.09 21.64
C LEU A 137 6.71 -2.65 22.10
N ASN A 138 5.66 -1.83 22.16
CA ASN A 138 5.74 -0.46 22.70
C ASN A 138 6.25 -0.42 24.14
N GLN A 139 5.78 -1.34 24.99
CA GLN A 139 6.23 -1.41 26.39
C GLN A 139 7.71 -1.79 26.50
N VAL A 140 8.19 -2.73 25.67
CA VAL A 140 9.60 -3.13 25.70
C VAL A 140 10.48 -2.02 25.11
N LEU A 141 10.08 -1.42 23.99
CA LEU A 141 10.81 -0.30 23.38
C LEU A 141 10.88 0.92 24.29
N ALA A 142 9.81 1.22 25.03
CA ALA A 142 9.80 2.33 25.99
C ALA A 142 10.82 2.12 27.13
N LYS A 143 11.09 0.87 27.54
CA LYS A 143 12.13 0.57 28.55
C LYS A 143 13.54 0.87 28.01
N GLU A 144 13.74 0.69 26.72
CA GLU A 144 14.98 1.00 26.00
C GLU A 144 15.06 2.48 25.56
N GLY A 145 14.04 3.31 25.89
CA GLY A 145 14.01 4.74 25.56
C GLY A 145 13.50 5.07 24.15
N TYR A 146 12.94 4.11 23.42
CA TYR A 146 12.38 4.31 22.08
C TYR A 146 10.87 4.53 22.13
N PHE A 147 10.42 5.71 21.69
CA PHE A 147 9.00 6.10 21.70
C PHE A 147 8.39 6.29 20.32
N LYS A 148 9.21 6.24 19.26
CA LYS A 148 8.80 6.48 17.88
C LYS A 148 9.46 5.46 16.96
N TYR A 149 8.67 4.81 16.14
CA TYR A 149 9.08 3.88 15.08
C TYR A 149 7.91 3.70 14.10
N ASP A 150 8.20 3.14 12.92
CA ASP A 150 7.16 2.76 11.95
C ASP A 150 6.62 1.35 12.28
N PRO A 151 5.36 1.22 12.77
CA PRO A 151 4.79 -0.08 13.13
C PRO A 151 4.55 -0.99 11.91
N LEU A 152 4.49 -0.44 10.70
CA LEU A 152 4.24 -1.19 9.48
C LEU A 152 5.53 -1.51 8.70
N SER A 153 6.68 -1.16 9.27
CA SER A 153 7.98 -1.51 8.69
C SER A 153 8.21 -3.02 8.69
N GLU A 154 8.90 -3.52 7.66
CA GLU A 154 9.14 -4.95 7.48
C GLU A 154 9.84 -5.61 8.70
N PRO A 155 10.88 -5.01 9.34
CA PRO A 155 11.52 -5.63 10.50
C PRO A 155 10.60 -5.74 11.72
N VAL A 156 9.70 -4.76 11.90
CA VAL A 156 8.71 -4.78 12.99
C VAL A 156 7.66 -5.86 12.73
N LEU A 157 7.14 -5.95 11.51
CA LEU A 157 6.19 -6.99 11.13
C LEU A 157 6.80 -8.39 11.25
N ASP A 158 8.04 -8.60 10.80
CA ASP A 158 8.74 -9.88 10.94
C ASP A 158 8.89 -10.27 12.42
N HIS A 159 9.25 -9.32 13.29
CA HIS A 159 9.34 -9.57 14.73
C HIS A 159 8.00 -9.98 15.36
N ILE A 160 6.93 -9.21 15.09
CA ILE A 160 5.59 -9.48 15.63
C ILE A 160 5.09 -10.85 15.18
N ILE A 161 5.28 -11.20 13.91
CA ILE A 161 4.83 -12.49 13.37
C ILE A 161 5.60 -13.65 14.01
N ARG A 162 6.92 -13.53 14.17
CA ARG A 162 7.73 -14.56 14.84
C ARG A 162 7.34 -14.76 16.30
N GLN A 163 7.00 -13.68 17.01
CA GLN A 163 6.50 -13.79 18.39
C GLN A 163 5.19 -14.58 18.45
N GLN A 164 4.28 -14.39 17.48
CA GLN A 164 3.02 -15.11 17.42
C GLN A 164 3.19 -16.59 17.10
N ASP A 165 4.11 -16.94 16.20
CA ASP A 165 4.25 -18.33 15.73
C ASP A 165 5.03 -19.21 16.74
N HIS A 166 5.82 -18.63 17.64
CA HIS A 166 6.70 -19.39 18.53
C HIS A 166 6.25 -19.48 19.99
N ASP A 167 5.14 -18.85 20.40
CA ASP A 167 4.70 -18.73 21.81
C ASP A 167 5.85 -18.36 22.78
N CYS A 168 6.93 -17.78 22.24
CA CYS A 168 8.17 -17.60 22.96
C CYS A 168 8.15 -16.19 23.51
N LEU A 169 7.80 -16.09 24.79
CA LEU A 169 7.83 -14.88 25.61
C LEU A 169 9.27 -14.45 25.92
N THR A 170 10.22 -14.59 24.98
CA THR A 170 11.52 -13.96 25.15
C THR A 170 11.31 -12.45 25.09
N GLN A 171 11.40 -11.84 26.26
CA GLN A 171 11.21 -10.41 26.51
C GLN A 171 12.35 -9.56 25.93
N GLU A 172 13.39 -10.21 25.39
CA GLU A 172 14.56 -9.57 24.81
C GLU A 172 14.33 -9.22 23.34
N LEU A 173 14.48 -7.93 23.03
CA LEU A 173 14.41 -7.43 21.67
C LEU A 173 15.66 -7.87 20.89
N PRO A 174 15.51 -8.43 19.67
CA PRO A 174 16.65 -8.72 18.82
C PRO A 174 17.46 -7.44 18.57
N GLN A 175 18.78 -7.50 18.75
CA GLN A 175 19.65 -6.35 18.53
C GLN A 175 19.48 -5.75 17.12
N THR A 176 19.26 -6.59 16.12
CA THR A 176 19.00 -6.16 14.74
C THR A 176 17.76 -5.27 14.61
N LEU A 177 16.73 -5.49 15.43
CA LEU A 177 15.53 -4.66 15.46
C LEU A 177 15.79 -3.35 16.21
N LEU A 178 16.54 -3.40 17.32
CA LEU A 178 16.94 -2.19 18.05
C LEU A 178 17.82 -1.28 17.19
N ASP A 179 18.82 -1.84 16.50
CA ASP A 179 19.70 -1.09 15.60
C ASP A 179 18.90 -0.43 14.47
N TYR A 180 17.91 -1.15 13.93
CA TYR A 180 16.99 -0.62 12.92
C TYR A 180 16.15 0.52 13.47
N ILE A 181 15.51 0.35 14.62
CA ILE A 181 14.69 1.40 15.25
C ILE A 181 15.55 2.60 15.61
N HIS A 182 16.74 2.37 16.17
CA HIS A 182 17.67 3.43 16.57
C HIS A 182 18.13 4.28 15.38
N SER A 183 18.47 3.65 14.26
CA SER A 183 18.87 4.36 13.05
C SER A 183 17.72 5.11 12.37
N HIS A 184 16.47 4.92 12.82
CA HIS A 184 15.30 5.46 12.14
C HIS A 184 14.19 5.96 13.09
N THR A 185 14.55 6.36 14.31
CA THR A 185 13.63 6.88 15.34
C THR A 185 12.84 8.11 14.92
N HIS A 186 13.30 8.81 13.87
CA HIS A 186 12.77 10.10 13.44
C HIS A 186 11.97 10.03 12.13
N GLU A 187 11.95 8.88 11.44
CA GLU A 187 11.40 8.81 10.09
C GLU A 187 10.26 7.79 9.97
N CYS A 188 9.15 8.24 9.37
CA CYS A 188 8.20 7.32 8.75
C CYS A 188 8.90 6.71 7.53
N HIS A 189 9.10 5.40 7.54
CA HIS A 189 9.99 4.70 6.61
C HIS A 189 9.42 4.55 5.22
N THR A 190 8.14 4.23 5.13
CA THR A 190 7.48 4.06 3.84
C THR A 190 6.85 5.38 3.41
N ARG A 191 6.87 5.68 2.10
CA ARG A 191 6.12 6.81 1.53
C ARG A 191 4.66 6.81 1.99
N LEU A 192 4.09 5.61 2.11
CA LEU A 192 2.74 5.40 2.62
C LEU A 192 2.60 5.87 4.07
N SER A 193 3.39 5.32 5.01
CA SER A 193 3.33 5.67 6.44
C SER A 193 3.48 7.18 6.67
N ARG A 194 4.39 7.81 5.91
CA ARG A 194 4.63 9.25 5.98
C ARG A 194 3.41 10.05 5.52
N LEU A 195 2.82 9.70 4.37
CA LEU A 195 1.62 10.36 3.89
C LEU A 195 0.43 10.16 4.84
N GLN A 196 0.25 8.95 5.38
CA GLN A 196 -0.82 8.67 6.34
C GLN A 196 -0.67 9.56 7.58
N HIS A 197 0.53 9.66 8.15
CA HIS A 197 0.80 10.53 9.30
C HIS A 197 0.54 12.01 8.95
N MET A 198 0.97 12.48 7.78
CA MET A 198 0.76 13.89 7.40
C MET A 198 -0.73 14.21 7.17
N LEU A 199 -1.50 13.28 6.60
CA LEU A 199 -2.95 13.42 6.45
C LEU A 199 -3.64 13.47 7.81
N GLU A 200 -3.31 12.56 8.72
CA GLU A 200 -3.85 12.54 10.08
C GLU A 200 -3.52 13.86 10.83
N GLY A 201 -2.29 14.36 10.68
CA GLY A 201 -1.87 15.65 11.24
C GLY A 201 -2.60 16.86 10.63
N ALA A 202 -3.06 16.76 9.37
CA ALA A 202 -3.88 17.76 8.70
C ALA A 202 -5.40 17.61 9.01
N GLY A 203 -5.79 16.66 9.86
CA GLY A 203 -7.19 16.37 10.18
C GLY A 203 -7.95 15.71 9.04
N VAL A 204 -7.25 15.10 8.08
CA VAL A 204 -7.83 14.32 6.98
C VAL A 204 -7.71 12.84 7.30
N ASP A 205 -8.79 12.08 7.08
CA ASP A 205 -8.75 10.63 7.23
C ASP A 205 -7.76 10.03 6.23
N ALA A 206 -6.67 9.43 6.72
CA ALA A 206 -5.65 8.80 5.90
C ALA A 206 -6.18 7.70 4.97
N GLN A 207 -7.36 7.15 5.26
CA GLN A 207 -8.01 6.18 4.37
C GLN A 207 -8.38 6.78 3.01
N VAL A 208 -8.63 8.08 2.90
CA VAL A 208 -8.98 8.72 1.62
C VAL A 208 -7.81 8.79 0.64
N LEU A 209 -6.59 8.49 1.09
CA LEU A 209 -5.38 8.48 0.26
C LEU A 209 -5.60 7.67 -1.02
N TRP A 210 -6.24 6.50 -0.90
CA TRP A 210 -6.46 5.63 -2.06
C TRP A 210 -7.56 6.12 -2.99
N LYS A 211 -8.29 7.19 -2.67
CA LYS A 211 -9.25 7.76 -3.61
C LYS A 211 -8.54 8.46 -4.77
N TYR A 212 -7.34 8.99 -4.52
CA TYR A 212 -6.64 9.90 -5.42
C TYR A 212 -5.54 9.20 -6.22
N THR A 213 -5.63 9.28 -7.54
CA THR A 213 -4.67 8.66 -8.47
C THR A 213 -3.26 9.21 -8.31
N PHE A 214 -3.12 10.52 -8.07
CA PHE A 214 -1.81 11.14 -7.84
C PHE A 214 -1.15 10.64 -6.55
N ALA A 215 -1.94 10.37 -5.50
CA ALA A 215 -1.43 9.83 -4.24
C ALA A 215 -1.00 8.37 -4.41
N LYS A 216 -1.81 7.55 -5.12
CA LYS A 216 -1.46 6.18 -5.53
C LYS A 216 -0.11 6.15 -6.28
N ALA A 217 0.06 7.03 -7.27
CA ALA A 217 1.29 7.10 -8.06
C ALA A 217 2.52 7.50 -7.23
N PHE A 218 2.34 8.40 -6.24
CA PHE A 218 3.41 8.75 -5.32
C PHE A 218 3.82 7.56 -4.44
N VAL A 219 2.85 6.85 -3.85
CA VAL A 219 3.14 5.69 -2.99
C VAL A 219 3.92 4.63 -3.76
N VAL A 220 3.54 4.33 -5.00
CA VAL A 220 4.21 3.31 -5.84
C VAL A 220 5.54 3.82 -6.43
N GLY A 221 5.86 5.10 -6.31
CA GLY A 221 7.06 5.69 -6.89
C GLY A 221 7.03 5.85 -8.41
N SER A 222 5.84 5.82 -9.02
CA SER A 222 5.67 5.86 -10.48
C SER A 222 5.57 7.29 -11.06
N GLY A 223 6.23 8.27 -10.43
CA GLY A 223 6.42 9.61 -11.01
C GLY A 223 5.39 10.68 -10.60
N SER A 224 5.04 10.80 -9.32
CA SER A 224 4.34 12.01 -8.85
C SER A 224 5.23 13.25 -9.00
N LEU A 225 4.73 14.28 -9.68
CA LEU A 225 5.37 15.60 -9.77
C LEU A 225 5.23 16.41 -8.47
N LEU A 226 4.32 15.99 -7.59
CA LEU A 226 4.08 16.64 -6.31
C LEU A 226 4.93 15.98 -5.22
N GLY A 227 5.57 16.81 -4.40
CA GLY A 227 6.12 16.38 -3.11
C GLY A 227 5.02 16.02 -2.11
N GLU A 228 5.43 15.43 -0.98
CA GLU A 228 4.54 14.89 0.06
C GLU A 228 3.52 15.93 0.55
N GLU A 229 3.99 17.14 0.84
CA GLU A 229 3.17 18.27 1.31
C GLU A 229 2.15 18.71 0.25
N GLY A 230 2.56 18.72 -1.02
CA GLY A 230 1.68 19.06 -2.15
C GLY A 230 0.56 18.05 -2.34
N ILE A 231 0.85 16.75 -2.12
CA ILE A 231 -0.15 15.69 -2.15
C ILE A 231 -1.15 15.88 -1.02
N VAL A 232 -0.66 16.04 0.21
CA VAL A 232 -1.49 16.22 1.41
C VAL A 232 -2.40 17.43 1.27
N ARG A 233 -1.85 18.58 0.86
CA ARG A 233 -2.60 19.82 0.64
C ARG A 233 -3.69 19.64 -0.41
N ARG A 234 -3.38 18.99 -1.53
CA ARG A 234 -4.36 18.75 -2.59
C ARG A 234 -5.50 17.82 -2.15
N ILE A 235 -5.18 16.77 -1.39
CA ILE A 235 -6.20 15.89 -0.79
C ILE A 235 -7.08 16.70 0.17
N GLN A 236 -6.46 17.51 1.03
CA GLN A 236 -7.16 18.35 1.99
C GLN A 236 -8.14 19.31 1.29
N ASP A 237 -7.70 20.00 0.24
CA ASP A 237 -8.54 20.91 -0.53
C ASP A 237 -9.74 20.18 -1.16
N CYS A 238 -9.51 18.99 -1.74
CA CYS A 238 -10.60 18.19 -2.32
C CYS A 238 -11.58 17.65 -1.26
N GLU A 239 -11.11 17.18 -0.10
CA GLU A 239 -11.98 16.68 0.96
C GLU A 239 -12.71 17.82 1.69
N GLU A 240 -12.12 19.02 1.76
CA GLU A 240 -12.80 20.23 2.25
C GLU A 240 -13.94 20.63 1.29
N GLU A 241 -13.66 20.70 -0.02
CA GLU A 241 -14.69 20.99 -1.03
C GLU A 241 -15.86 20.01 -0.92
N TRP A 242 -15.55 18.71 -0.80
CA TRP A 242 -16.55 17.69 -0.58
C TRP A 242 -17.35 17.92 0.70
N ARG A 243 -16.70 18.28 1.82
CA ARG A 243 -17.39 18.52 3.10
C ARG A 243 -18.39 19.67 2.99
N GLN A 244 -18.03 20.74 2.29
CA GLN A 244 -18.91 21.89 2.04
C GLN A 244 -20.10 21.51 1.15
N LYS A 245 -19.87 20.77 0.06
CA LYS A 245 -20.91 20.34 -0.88
C LYS A 245 -21.78 19.20 -0.33
N LYS A 246 -21.27 18.34 0.54
CA LYS A 246 -22.02 17.19 1.10
C LYS A 246 -23.32 17.63 1.75
N LEU A 247 -23.33 18.74 2.49
CA LEU A 247 -24.55 19.25 3.13
C LEU A 247 -25.59 19.75 2.13
N SER A 248 -25.16 20.34 1.01
CA SER A 248 -26.08 20.77 -0.05
C SER A 248 -26.66 19.57 -0.78
N PHE A 249 -25.86 18.53 -1.04
CA PHE A 249 -26.33 17.28 -1.63
C PHE A 249 -27.34 16.57 -0.74
N VAL A 250 -27.06 16.42 0.56
CA VAL A 250 -28.01 15.80 1.50
C VAL A 250 -29.33 16.57 1.55
N ARG A 251 -29.31 17.91 1.49
CA ARG A 251 -30.53 18.73 1.43
C ARG A 251 -31.31 18.52 0.13
N LYS A 252 -30.63 18.54 -1.02
CA LYS A 252 -31.25 18.30 -2.33
C LYS A 252 -31.85 16.89 -2.42
N LEU A 253 -31.20 15.89 -1.82
CA LEU A 253 -31.66 14.49 -1.81
C LEU A 253 -32.78 14.22 -0.78
N LYS A 254 -32.83 14.94 0.36
CA LYS A 254 -33.90 14.81 1.37
C LYS A 254 -35.13 15.68 1.10
N GLY A 255 -35.03 16.65 0.19
CA GLY A 255 -36.10 17.59 -0.14
C GLY A 255 -37.29 16.97 -0.89
N PHE A 256 -37.27 15.67 -1.15
CA PHE A 256 -38.35 14.95 -1.82
C PHE A 256 -38.93 13.88 -0.88
N PRO A 257 -40.26 13.89 -0.65
CA PRO A 257 -40.91 12.74 -0.04
C PRO A 257 -40.82 11.56 -1.01
N LEU A 258 -40.47 10.39 -0.48
CA LEU A 258 -40.60 9.09 -1.15
C LEU A 258 -42.05 8.83 -1.55
#